data_AF-A0ABD5QN29-F1
#
_entry.id   AF-A0ABD5QN29-F1
#
_cell.length_a   1.000
_cell.length_b   1.000
_cell.length_c   1.000
_cell.angle_alpha   90.00
_cell.angle_beta   90.00
_cell.angle_gamma   90.00
#
_symmetry.space_group_name_H-M   'P 1'
#
loop_
_entity.id
_entity.type
_entity.pdbx_description
1 polymer ?
#
loop_
_entity_poly.entity_id
_entity_poly.type
_entity_poly.pdbx_seq_one_letter_code
_entity_poly.pdbx_strand_id
1 'polypeptide(L)'
;MDADDLERLADMFKGVGHPARIAILQAVEDGDPLTEAADRVGMSRGALQDHQRILIREGLMFRPTDVDSDFELTPLGEYVIQLLEQDADRLLNIMERAEELETAIREEHSEGPGLPVDESELERAVKTEKWRRIDETGSETEG
;
A
#
# COMPACT_ATOMS: atom_id res chain seq x y z
N MET A 1 21.79 -7.85 -4.27
CA MET A 1 20.77 -8.13 -3.27
C MET A 1 20.80 -9.62 -3.02
N ASP A 2 21.24 -10.01 -1.85
CA ASP A 2 21.23 -11.40 -1.40
C ASP A 2 19.93 -11.72 -0.61
N ALA A 3 19.85 -12.91 -0.01
CA ALA A 3 18.66 -13.32 0.74
C ALA A 3 18.44 -12.48 2.00
N ASP A 4 19.52 -12.05 2.65
CA ASP A 4 19.46 -11.26 3.89
C ASP A 4 18.99 -9.83 3.58
N ASP A 5 19.46 -9.25 2.48
CA ASP A 5 18.96 -7.97 1.97
C ASP A 5 17.45 -8.02 1.68
N LEU A 6 16.98 -9.11 1.05
CA LEU A 6 15.56 -9.31 0.73
C LEU A 6 14.71 -9.44 2.00
N GLU A 7 15.19 -10.18 3.01
CA GLU A 7 14.48 -10.35 4.28
C GLU A 7 14.32 -9.01 5.01
N ARG A 8 15.38 -8.20 5.06
CA ARG A 8 15.34 -6.86 5.67
C ARG A 8 14.35 -5.93 4.98
N LEU A 9 14.33 -5.91 3.65
CA LEU A 9 13.36 -5.12 2.89
C LEU A 9 11.94 -5.63 3.11
N ALA A 10 11.73 -6.94 3.11
CA ALA A 10 10.43 -7.54 3.35
C ALA A 10 9.89 -7.19 4.75
N ASP A 11 10.73 -7.22 5.79
CA ASP A 11 10.33 -6.87 7.15
C ASP A 11 9.97 -5.38 7.28
N MET A 12 10.74 -4.50 6.64
CA MET A 12 10.38 -3.08 6.52
C MET A 12 9.01 -2.89 5.84
N PHE A 13 8.78 -3.52 4.68
CA PHE A 13 7.50 -3.41 3.98
C PHE A 13 6.33 -4.06 4.74
N LYS A 14 6.55 -5.14 5.51
CA LYS A 14 5.55 -5.67 6.45
C LYS A 14 5.22 -4.64 7.53
N GLY A 15 6.22 -3.91 8.02
CA GLY A 15 6.06 -2.78 8.93
C GLY A 15 5.14 -1.70 8.39
N VAL A 16 5.16 -1.45 7.09
CA VAL A 16 4.34 -0.41 6.45
C VAL A 16 3.00 -0.95 5.92
N GLY A 17 2.91 -2.24 5.59
CA GLY A 17 1.78 -2.87 4.87
C GLY A 17 0.45 -2.98 5.62
N HIS A 18 0.13 -2.04 6.51
CA HIS A 18 -1.17 -1.95 7.17
C HIS A 18 -1.63 -0.47 7.20
N PRO A 19 -2.89 -0.16 6.85
CA PRO A 19 -3.38 1.22 6.74
C PRO A 19 -3.13 2.07 8.00
N ALA A 20 -3.36 1.48 9.18
CA ALA A 20 -3.04 2.08 10.47
C ALA A 20 -1.59 2.59 10.59
N ARG A 21 -0.63 1.81 10.10
CA ARG A 21 0.80 2.13 10.25
C ARG A 21 1.21 3.24 9.30
N ILE A 22 0.66 3.25 8.09
CA ILE A 22 0.81 4.37 7.14
C ILE A 22 0.25 5.65 7.74
N ALA A 23 -0.99 5.61 8.28
CA ALA A 23 -1.62 6.78 8.88
C ALA A 23 -0.86 7.31 10.11
N ILE A 24 -0.27 6.44 10.93
CA ILE A 24 0.57 6.84 12.07
C ILE A 24 1.84 7.53 11.57
N LEU A 25 2.53 6.97 10.58
CA LEU A 25 3.77 7.56 10.06
C LEU A 25 3.51 8.95 9.45
N GLN A 26 2.42 9.12 8.71
CA GLN A 26 1.99 10.43 8.19
C GLN A 26 1.71 11.42 9.32
N ALA A 27 0.96 11.02 10.35
CA ALA A 27 0.69 11.91 11.48
C ALA A 27 1.97 12.34 12.22
N VAL A 28 2.99 11.48 12.33
CA VAL A 28 4.28 11.86 12.93
C VAL A 28 5.00 12.88 12.05
N GLU A 29 5.00 12.70 10.73
CA GLU A 29 5.62 13.64 9.79
C GLU A 29 4.94 15.01 9.82
N ASP A 30 3.60 15.01 9.83
CA ASP A 30 2.78 16.22 9.87
C ASP A 30 2.86 16.94 11.24
N GLY A 31 3.37 16.27 12.27
CA GLY A 31 3.37 16.76 13.65
C GLY A 31 1.99 16.70 14.32
N ASP A 32 1.10 15.87 13.78
CA ASP A 32 -0.27 15.69 14.23
C ASP A 32 -0.36 14.71 15.42
N PRO A 33 -1.39 14.84 16.29
CA PRO A 33 -1.64 13.87 17.33
C PRO A 33 -1.94 12.47 16.76
N LEU A 34 -1.28 11.43 17.27
CA LEU A 34 -1.51 10.05 16.82
C LEU A 34 -2.95 9.54 17.04
N THR A 35 -3.73 10.21 17.87
CA THR A 35 -5.16 9.94 18.02
C THR A 35 -5.95 10.25 16.75
N GLU A 36 -5.53 11.24 15.97
CA GLU A 36 -6.19 11.60 14.70
C GLU A 36 -5.94 10.54 13.64
N ALA A 37 -4.72 9.98 13.59
CA ALA A 37 -4.42 8.80 12.76
C ALA A 37 -5.32 7.61 13.14
N ALA A 38 -5.59 7.43 14.44
CA ALA A 38 -6.45 6.35 14.90
C ALA A 38 -7.91 6.51 14.44
N ASP A 39 -8.43 7.73 14.52
CA ASP A 39 -9.78 8.06 14.09
C ASP A 39 -9.93 7.92 12.56
N ARG A 40 -8.93 8.35 11.78
CA ARG A 40 -8.92 8.27 10.30
C ARG A 40 -9.15 6.86 9.76
N VAL A 41 -8.60 5.85 10.42
CA VAL A 41 -8.72 4.44 9.98
C VAL A 41 -9.63 3.60 10.88
N GLY A 42 -10.37 4.23 11.80
CA GLY A 42 -11.34 3.55 12.67
C GLY A 42 -10.72 2.53 13.63
N MET A 43 -9.49 2.75 14.11
CA MET A 43 -8.84 1.83 15.05
C MET A 43 -9.10 2.21 16.51
N SER A 44 -9.07 1.21 17.40
CA SER A 44 -9.11 1.45 18.84
C SER A 44 -7.78 1.99 19.38
N ARG A 45 -7.81 2.67 20.54
CA ARG A 45 -6.58 3.11 21.25
C ARG A 45 -5.64 1.96 21.62
N GLY A 46 -6.18 0.77 21.91
CA GLY A 46 -5.37 -0.41 22.18
C GLY A 46 -4.60 -0.87 20.94
N ALA A 47 -5.28 -0.91 19.79
CA ALA A 47 -4.66 -1.24 18.52
C ALA A 47 -3.58 -0.22 18.11
N LEU A 48 -3.80 1.07 18.41
CA LEU A 48 -2.81 2.13 18.16
C LEU A 48 -1.45 1.83 18.83
N GLN A 49 -1.46 1.39 20.09
CA GLN A 49 -0.22 1.04 20.81
C GLN A 49 0.52 -0.13 20.18
N ASP A 50 -0.21 -1.14 19.69
CA ASP A 50 0.42 -2.29 19.02
C ASP A 50 1.03 -1.89 17.68
N HIS A 51 0.36 -1.02 16.92
CA HIS A 51 0.92 -0.47 15.69
C HIS A 51 2.18 0.38 15.93
N GLN A 52 2.20 1.22 16.97
CA GLN A 52 3.39 1.98 17.37
C GLN A 52 4.57 1.07 17.73
N ARG A 53 4.32 -0.02 18.49
CA ARG A 53 5.37 -0.99 18.84
C ARG A 53 5.96 -1.66 17.61
N ILE A 54 5.13 -2.02 16.63
CA ILE A 54 5.58 -2.60 15.36
C ILE A 54 6.45 -1.59 14.60
N LEU A 55 5.99 -0.35 14.44
CA LEU A 55 6.74 0.69 13.73
C LEU A 55 8.11 0.99 14.37
N ILE A 56 8.19 0.96 15.70
CA ILE A 56 9.47 1.08 16.42
C ILE A 56 10.34 -0.16 16.18
N ARG A 57 9.76 -1.36 16.27
CA ARG A 57 10.51 -2.62 16.08
C ARG A 57 11.10 -2.72 14.67
N GLU A 58 10.35 -2.31 13.65
CA GLU A 58 10.82 -2.29 12.26
C GLU A 58 11.74 -1.08 11.95
N GLY A 59 12.06 -0.24 12.94
CA GLY A 59 13.01 0.86 12.80
C GLY A 59 12.48 2.05 12.00
N LEU A 60 11.16 2.22 11.90
CA LEU A 60 10.51 3.33 11.18
C LEU A 60 10.23 4.53 12.08
N MET A 61 10.07 4.27 13.39
CA MET A 61 9.85 5.31 14.41
C MET A 61 10.75 5.07 15.61
N PHE A 62 10.95 6.10 16.42
CA PHE A 62 11.57 5.99 17.73
C PHE A 62 10.90 6.92 18.75
N ARG A 63 11.20 6.71 20.02
CA ARG A 63 10.79 7.61 21.11
C ARG A 63 12.00 8.44 21.53
N PRO A 64 12.03 9.75 21.26
CA PRO A 64 13.12 10.59 21.69
C PRO A 64 13.11 10.74 23.23
N THR A 65 14.28 10.96 23.84
CA THR A 65 14.41 11.18 25.30
C THR A 65 14.56 12.65 25.68
N ASP A 66 14.86 13.50 24.70
CA ASP A 66 15.41 14.84 24.92
C ASP A 66 14.52 15.96 24.35
N VAL A 67 13.32 15.62 23.87
CA VAL A 67 12.35 16.54 23.25
C VAL A 67 10.93 16.26 23.77
N ASP A 68 10.04 17.25 23.66
CA ASP A 68 8.65 17.17 24.12
C ASP A 68 7.73 16.36 23.16
N SER A 69 8.29 15.62 22.21
CA SER A 69 7.52 14.72 21.33
C SER A 69 7.47 13.30 21.88
N ASP A 70 6.29 12.67 21.80
CA ASP A 70 6.14 11.27 22.17
C ASP A 70 6.83 10.32 21.16
N PHE A 71 6.95 10.74 19.89
CA PHE A 71 7.52 9.93 18.81
C PHE A 71 8.13 10.79 17.69
N GLU A 72 9.14 10.25 17.01
CA GLU A 72 9.73 10.81 15.79
C GLU A 72 9.98 9.71 14.74
N LEU A 73 10.04 10.11 13.47
CA LEU A 73 10.45 9.21 12.38
C LEU A 73 11.96 8.99 12.42
N THR A 74 12.39 7.77 12.11
CA THR A 74 13.80 7.55 11.78
C THR A 74 14.06 8.04 10.34
N PRO A 75 15.34 8.19 9.91
CA PRO A 75 15.63 8.46 8.50
C PRO A 75 15.05 7.42 7.53
N LEU A 76 14.88 6.17 7.98
CA LEU A 76 14.20 5.14 7.20
C LEU A 76 12.69 5.39 7.13
N GLY A 77 12.06 5.79 8.24
CA GLY A 77 10.65 6.17 8.28
C GLY A 77 10.33 7.36 7.37
N GLU A 78 11.16 8.41 7.41
CA GLU A 78 11.06 9.58 6.52
C GLU A 78 11.16 9.17 5.05
N TYR A 79 12.16 8.38 4.70
CA TYR A 79 12.33 7.89 3.32
C TYR A 79 11.13 7.08 2.84
N VAL A 80 10.60 6.21 3.69
CA VAL A 80 9.44 5.37 3.38
C VAL A 80 8.19 6.22 3.12
N ILE A 81 7.93 7.23 3.94
CA ILE A 81 6.77 8.09 3.70
C ILE A 81 6.95 8.89 2.43
N GLN A 82 8.12 9.49 2.19
CA GLN A 82 8.38 10.21 0.95
C GLN A 82 8.20 9.31 -0.28
N LEU A 83 8.60 8.04 -0.22
CA LEU A 83 8.35 7.07 -1.29
C LEU A 83 6.85 6.85 -1.49
N LEU A 84 6.09 6.70 -0.42
CA LEU A 84 4.64 6.55 -0.50
C LEU A 84 3.97 7.81 -1.06
N GLU A 85 4.36 9.01 -0.64
CA GLU A 85 3.78 10.25 -1.13
C GLU A 85 4.07 10.51 -2.61
N GLN A 86 5.29 10.18 -3.06
CA GLN A 86 5.69 10.35 -4.45
C GLN A 86 4.93 9.40 -5.39
N ASP A 87 4.70 8.16 -4.97
CA ASP A 87 4.13 7.12 -5.83
C ASP A 87 2.65 6.79 -5.53
N ALA A 88 2.06 7.28 -4.43
CA ALA A 88 0.72 6.90 -4.00
C ALA A 88 -0.33 7.12 -5.08
N ASP A 89 -0.40 8.30 -5.68
CA ASP A 89 -1.39 8.62 -6.70
C ASP A 89 -1.27 7.70 -7.93
N ARG A 90 -0.02 7.43 -8.34
CA ARG A 90 0.27 6.52 -9.45
C ARG A 90 -0.16 5.10 -9.10
N LEU A 91 0.19 4.60 -7.92
CA LEU A 91 -0.15 3.25 -7.47
C LEU A 91 -1.66 3.08 -7.31
N LEU A 92 -2.35 4.07 -6.72
CA LEU A 92 -3.81 4.10 -6.59
C LEU A 92 -4.49 4.09 -7.95
N ASN A 93 -4.02 4.88 -8.91
CA ASN A 93 -4.56 4.89 -10.26
C ASN A 93 -4.40 3.52 -10.96
N ILE A 94 -3.22 2.89 -10.84
CA ILE A 94 -2.98 1.55 -11.40
C ILE A 94 -3.94 0.53 -10.78
N MET A 95 -4.17 0.60 -9.46
CA MET A 95 -5.09 -0.29 -8.76
C MET A 95 -6.55 -0.08 -9.19
N GLU A 96 -7.02 1.18 -9.24
CA GLU A 96 -8.37 1.53 -9.70
C GLU A 96 -8.61 1.07 -11.13
N ARG A 97 -7.68 1.38 -12.03
CA ARG A 97 -7.73 0.95 -13.43
C ARG A 97 -7.77 -0.57 -13.58
N ALA A 98 -7.04 -1.29 -12.73
CA ALA A 98 -7.06 -2.74 -12.73
C ALA A 98 -8.43 -3.30 -12.36
N GLU A 99 -9.13 -2.68 -11.41
CA GLU A 99 -10.50 -3.07 -11.01
C GLU A 99 -11.52 -2.74 -12.11
N GLU A 100 -11.40 -1.58 -12.75
CA GLU A 100 -12.24 -1.19 -13.89
C GLU A 100 -12.08 -2.17 -15.07
N LEU A 101 -10.84 -2.50 -15.44
CA LEU A 101 -10.56 -3.47 -16.51
C LEU A 101 -11.04 -4.87 -16.16
N GLU A 102 -10.88 -5.31 -14.91
CA GLU A 102 -11.44 -6.58 -14.48
C GLU A 102 -12.95 -6.64 -14.70
N THR A 103 -13.65 -5.56 -14.39
CA THR A 103 -15.09 -5.44 -14.55
C THR A 103 -15.48 -5.47 -16.04
N ALA A 104 -14.85 -4.64 -16.86
CA ALA A 104 -15.11 -4.57 -18.30
C ALA A 104 -14.84 -5.91 -19.01
N ILE A 105 -13.73 -6.59 -18.70
CA ILE A 105 -13.39 -7.88 -19.31
C ILE A 105 -14.39 -8.97 -18.90
N ARG A 106 -14.88 -8.95 -17.65
CA ARG A 106 -15.93 -9.89 -17.20
C ARG A 106 -17.25 -9.64 -17.95
N GLU A 107 -17.63 -8.38 -18.16
CA GLU A 107 -18.81 -8.01 -18.93
C GLU A 107 -18.68 -8.47 -20.38
N GLU A 108 -17.56 -8.17 -21.05
CA GLU A 108 -17.24 -8.63 -22.42
C GLU A 108 -17.37 -10.16 -22.55
N HIS A 109 -16.84 -10.92 -21.58
CA HIS A 109 -16.96 -12.37 -21.57
C HIS A 109 -18.38 -12.86 -21.32
N SER A 110 -19.18 -12.15 -20.51
CA SER A 110 -20.56 -12.53 -20.22
C SER A 110 -21.52 -12.33 -21.41
N GLU A 111 -21.17 -11.42 -22.33
CA GLU A 111 -21.98 -11.07 -23.50
C GLU A 111 -21.48 -11.71 -24.81
N GLY A 112 -20.27 -12.29 -24.82
CA GLY A 112 -19.59 -12.80 -26.01
C GLY A 112 -19.84 -14.28 -26.37
N PRO A 113 -19.72 -14.67 -27.65
CA PRO A 113 -19.71 -16.08 -28.05
C PRO A 113 -18.38 -16.75 -27.66
N GLY A 114 -18.46 -17.91 -27.00
CA GLY A 114 -17.28 -18.64 -26.50
C GLY A 114 -17.04 -18.49 -24.99
N LEU A 115 -18.13 -18.41 -24.20
CA LEU A 115 -18.09 -18.41 -22.74
C LEU A 115 -17.13 -19.49 -22.21
N PRO A 116 -16.17 -19.14 -21.33
CA PRO A 116 -15.32 -20.13 -20.67
C PRO A 116 -16.17 -21.20 -19.98
N VAL A 117 -15.65 -22.43 -19.98
CA VAL A 117 -16.43 -23.64 -19.65
C VAL A 117 -16.74 -23.70 -18.15
N ASP A 118 -15.93 -23.02 -17.33
CA ASP A 118 -16.14 -22.83 -15.89
C ASP A 118 -15.60 -21.50 -15.35
N GLU A 119 -15.94 -21.21 -14.08
CA GLU A 119 -15.57 -19.98 -13.37
C GLU A 119 -14.05 -19.81 -13.18
N SER A 120 -13.30 -20.91 -13.10
CA SER A 120 -11.84 -20.87 -12.90
C SER A 120 -11.10 -20.52 -14.19
N GLU A 121 -11.59 -21.01 -15.34
CA GLU A 121 -11.09 -20.62 -16.66
C GLU A 121 -11.39 -19.15 -16.95
N LEU A 122 -12.59 -18.67 -16.59
CA LEU A 122 -12.95 -17.25 -16.68
C LEU A 122 -12.03 -16.40 -15.83
N GLU A 123 -11.82 -16.75 -14.55
CA GLU A 123 -10.98 -15.97 -13.64
C GLU A 123 -9.53 -15.89 -14.14
N ARG A 124 -8.98 -16.98 -14.68
CA ARG A 124 -7.62 -16.99 -15.25
C ARG A 124 -7.54 -16.11 -16.52
N ALA A 125 -8.54 -16.19 -17.40
CA ALA A 125 -8.59 -15.38 -18.62
C ALA A 125 -8.67 -13.89 -18.28
N VAL A 126 -9.60 -13.51 -17.40
CA VAL A 126 -9.79 -12.14 -16.91
C VAL A 126 -8.49 -11.59 -16.29
N LYS A 127 -7.86 -12.34 -15.37
CA LYS A 127 -6.60 -11.91 -14.74
C LYS A 127 -5.48 -11.70 -15.75
N THR A 128 -5.34 -12.60 -16.72
CA THR A 128 -4.27 -12.53 -17.72
C THR A 128 -4.48 -11.35 -18.67
N GLU A 129 -5.70 -11.17 -19.14
CA GLU A 129 -6.06 -10.09 -20.07
C GLU A 129 -5.99 -8.71 -19.41
N LYS A 130 -6.42 -8.60 -18.15
CA LYS A 130 -6.31 -7.37 -17.34
C LYS A 130 -4.89 -6.82 -17.36
N TRP A 131 -3.90 -7.64 -17.04
CA TRP A 131 -2.52 -7.18 -16.95
C TRP A 131 -1.92 -6.80 -18.32
N ARG A 132 -2.34 -7.47 -19.41
CA ARG A 132 -1.93 -7.05 -20.77
C ARG A 132 -2.44 -5.66 -21.13
N ARG A 133 -3.72 -5.39 -20.88
CA ARG A 133 -4.36 -4.11 -21.24
C ARG A 133 -3.86 -2.94 -20.38
N ILE A 134 -3.45 -3.20 -19.13
CA ILE A 134 -2.81 -2.18 -18.27
C ILE A 134 -1.49 -1.71 -18.86
N ASP A 135 -0.62 -2.63 -19.30
CA ASP A 135 0.70 -2.31 -19.85
C ASP A 135 0.62 -1.52 -21.17
N GLU A 136 -0.36 -1.85 -22.02
CA GLU A 136 -0.56 -1.20 -23.31
C GLU A 136 -0.93 0.28 -23.18
N THR A 137 -1.61 0.67 -22.11
CA THR A 137 -2.06 2.06 -21.95
C THR A 137 -1.10 2.92 -21.14
N GLY A 138 -0.21 2.32 -20.35
CA GLY A 138 0.88 3.02 -19.67
C GLY A 138 1.99 3.50 -20.62
N SER A 139 2.02 2.97 -21.84
CA SER A 139 3.01 3.30 -22.88
C SER A 139 2.64 4.55 -23.71
N GLU A 140 1.41 5.07 -23.59
CA GLU A 140 0.93 6.21 -24.38
C GLU A 140 1.10 7.57 -23.66
N THR A 141 1.48 7.57 -22.37
CA THR A 141 1.61 8.80 -21.56
C THR A 141 3.05 9.35 -21.50
N GLU A 142 4.02 8.72 -22.17
CA GLU A 142 5.41 9.19 -22.31
C GLU A 142 5.78 9.56 -23.75
N GLY A 143 4.90 10.30 -24.44
CA GLY A 143 5.10 10.82 -25.81
C GLY A 143 5.05 12.34 -25.92
#